data_AF-A0A7S1KV92-F1
#
_entry.id   AF-A0A7S1KV92-F1
#
_cell.length_a   1.000
_cell.length_b   1.000
_cell.length_c   1.000
_cell.angle_alpha   90.00
_cell.angle_beta   90.00
_cell.angle_gamma   90.00
#
_symmetry.space_group_name_H-M   'P 1'
#
loop_
_entity.id
_entity.type
_entity.pdbx_description
1 polymer ?
#
loop_
_entity_poly.entity_id
_entity_poly.type
_entity_poly.pdbx_seq_one_letter_code
_entity_poly.pdbx_strand_id
1 'polypeptide(L)'
;GLPAQAQFVAQPLAQAVAQPLAPVAFLGNEASSVVPTVTAAFPRSMKGSAVMSKLFQAVKPYGFTRRNTLYGDSVCSDEINTDRGHLNTLLTRYYGRTFPMGGLAGAPFVGKTGFAAFSHHVP
;
A
#
# COMPACT_ATOMS: atom_id res chain seq x y z
N GLY A 1 -54.08 -50.32 -1.07
CA GLY A 1 -52.74 -50.73 -0.61
C GLY A 1 -51.96 -49.47 -0.33
N LEU A 2 -51.29 -49.43 0.83
CA LEU A 2 -50.70 -48.27 1.51
C LEU A 2 -49.77 -47.36 0.63
N PRO A 3 -49.70 -46.04 0.91
CA PRO A 3 -48.74 -45.14 0.28
C PRO A 3 -47.33 -45.32 0.85
N ALA A 4 -46.34 -45.23 -0.05
CA ALA A 4 -44.91 -45.27 0.26
C ALA A 4 -44.49 -44.11 1.17
N GLN A 5 -43.75 -44.46 2.22
CA GLN A 5 -43.35 -43.58 3.31
C GLN A 5 -42.34 -42.52 2.82
N ALA A 6 -42.62 -41.26 3.17
CA ALA A 6 -41.70 -40.15 3.03
C ALA A 6 -40.51 -40.35 4.00
N GLN A 7 -39.32 -40.54 3.44
CA GLN A 7 -38.08 -40.59 4.22
C GLN A 7 -37.68 -39.16 4.60
N PHE A 8 -37.88 -38.83 5.88
CA PHE A 8 -37.32 -37.65 6.53
C PHE A 8 -35.79 -37.78 6.54
N VAL A 9 -35.12 -37.08 5.63
CA VAL A 9 -33.66 -36.89 5.72
C VAL A 9 -33.41 -35.84 6.79
N ALA A 10 -33.01 -36.29 7.97
CA ALA A 10 -32.54 -35.42 9.04
C ALA A 10 -31.29 -34.66 8.56
N GLN A 11 -31.43 -33.37 8.32
CA GLN A 11 -30.29 -32.47 8.20
C GLN A 11 -29.62 -32.37 9.59
N PRO A 12 -28.30 -32.57 9.72
CA PRO A 12 -27.64 -32.28 10.98
C PRO A 12 -27.63 -30.75 11.19
N LEU A 13 -28.33 -30.34 12.25
CA LEU A 13 -28.33 -29.00 12.81
C LEU A 13 -26.89 -28.53 13.07
N ALA A 14 -26.61 -27.30 12.64
CA ALA A 14 -25.38 -26.58 12.83
C ALA A 14 -24.83 -26.72 14.26
N GLN A 15 -23.68 -27.37 14.40
CA GLN A 15 -22.77 -27.07 15.51
C GLN A 15 -21.90 -25.88 15.09
N ALA A 16 -22.47 -24.68 15.20
CA ALA A 16 -21.68 -23.46 15.26
C ALA A 16 -20.92 -23.48 16.58
N VAL A 17 -19.77 -24.15 16.58
CA VAL A 17 -18.80 -24.07 17.68
C VAL A 17 -18.30 -22.62 17.66
N ALA A 18 -18.71 -21.84 18.66
CA ALA A 18 -18.21 -20.51 18.91
C ALA A 18 -16.68 -20.58 19.02
N GLN A 19 -15.97 -20.26 17.94
CA GLN A 19 -14.53 -20.08 17.97
C GLN A 19 -14.27 -18.81 18.77
N PRO A 20 -13.41 -18.84 19.81
CA PRO A 20 -13.07 -17.65 20.54
C PRO A 20 -12.38 -16.67 19.57
N LEU A 21 -12.93 -15.46 19.43
CA LEU A 21 -12.49 -14.40 18.53
C LEU A 21 -11.10 -13.80 18.88
N ALA A 22 -10.26 -14.51 19.64
CA ALA A 22 -9.11 -13.93 20.34
C ALA A 22 -7.72 -14.56 20.12
N PRO A 23 -7.48 -15.78 19.56
CA PRO A 23 -6.10 -16.25 19.37
C PRO A 23 -5.53 -15.98 17.97
N VAL A 24 -6.33 -15.54 16.99
CA VAL A 24 -5.85 -15.33 15.61
C VAL A 24 -5.01 -14.05 15.47
N ALA A 25 -5.20 -13.08 16.37
CA ALA A 25 -4.39 -11.86 16.39
C ALA A 25 -2.94 -12.08 16.88
N PHE A 26 -2.67 -13.21 17.54
CA PHE A 26 -1.38 -13.50 18.19
C PHE A 26 -0.63 -14.68 17.55
N LEU A 27 -1.32 -15.53 16.78
CA LEU A 27 -0.69 -16.57 15.97
C LEU A 27 -0.36 -15.99 14.60
N GLY A 28 0.85 -15.40 14.52
CA GLY A 28 1.47 -15.13 13.23
C GLY A 28 1.44 -16.37 12.35
N ASN A 29 1.29 -16.13 11.04
CA ASN A 29 1.36 -17.09 9.95
C ASN A 29 0.06 -17.86 9.62
N GLU A 30 -0.98 -17.12 9.22
CA GLU A 30 -1.52 -17.44 7.92
C GLU A 30 -0.82 -16.50 6.95
N ALA A 31 0.14 -17.03 6.17
CA ALA A 31 0.54 -16.42 4.91
C ALA A 31 -0.65 -16.47 3.92
N SER A 32 -1.82 -15.99 4.37
CA SER A 32 -2.90 -15.47 3.55
C SER A 32 -2.23 -14.67 2.48
N SER A 33 -2.50 -15.05 1.24
CA SER A 33 -1.77 -14.59 0.08
C SER A 33 -1.97 -13.09 -0.09
N VAL A 34 -1.16 -12.29 0.62
CA VAL A 34 -1.27 -10.82 0.71
C VAL A 34 -1.26 -10.24 -0.70
N VAL A 35 -0.43 -10.80 -1.57
CA VAL A 35 -0.32 -10.38 -2.96
C VAL A 35 -1.63 -10.61 -3.73
N PRO A 36 -2.25 -11.81 -3.76
CA PRO A 36 -3.59 -11.99 -4.32
C PRO A 36 -4.65 -11.08 -3.72
N THR A 37 -4.70 -10.88 -2.40
CA THR A 37 -5.67 -9.98 -1.76
C THR A 37 -5.49 -8.53 -2.23
N VAL A 38 -4.25 -8.05 -2.23
CA VAL A 38 -3.89 -6.71 -2.72
C VAL A 38 -4.18 -6.58 -4.22
N THR A 39 -3.91 -7.62 -5.01
CA THR A 39 -4.17 -7.61 -6.46
C THR A 39 -5.68 -7.66 -6.75
N ALA A 40 -6.46 -8.38 -5.95
CA ALA A 40 -7.91 -8.41 -6.09
C ALA A 40 -8.54 -7.05 -5.73
N ALA A 41 -8.10 -6.42 -4.62
CA ALA A 41 -8.60 -5.12 -4.19
C ALA A 41 -8.06 -3.96 -5.04
N PHE A 42 -6.81 -4.07 -5.51
CA PHE A 42 -6.09 -3.06 -6.29
C PHE A 42 -5.40 -3.71 -7.51
N PRO A 43 -6.15 -4.01 -8.61
CA PRO A 43 -5.63 -4.76 -9.77
C PRO A 43 -4.44 -4.13 -10.50
N ARG A 44 -4.20 -2.84 -10.30
CA ARG A 44 -3.09 -2.09 -10.90
C ARG A 44 -1.97 -1.76 -9.90
N SER A 45 -2.01 -2.35 -8.70
CA SER A 45 -0.96 -2.20 -7.71
C SER A 45 0.38 -2.70 -8.26
N MET A 46 1.47 -2.03 -7.86
CA MET A 46 2.80 -2.30 -8.36
C MET A 46 3.80 -2.18 -7.20
N LYS A 47 4.85 -3.00 -7.24
CA LYS A 47 6.01 -2.85 -6.34
C LYS A 47 6.68 -1.49 -6.57
N GLY A 48 7.28 -0.91 -5.54
CA GLY A 48 7.95 0.39 -5.62
C GLY A 48 8.97 0.49 -6.76
N SER A 49 9.78 -0.57 -6.96
CA SER A 49 10.74 -0.65 -8.06
C SER A 49 10.09 -0.62 -9.45
N ALA A 50 8.95 -1.28 -9.63
CA ALA A 50 8.21 -1.26 -10.88
C ALA A 50 7.62 0.12 -11.17
N VAL A 51 7.11 0.82 -10.15
CA VAL A 51 6.62 2.20 -10.27
C VAL A 51 7.77 3.14 -10.61
N MET A 52 8.92 3.02 -9.95
CA MET A 52 10.11 3.84 -10.21
C MET A 52 10.62 3.68 -11.66
N SER A 53 10.68 2.44 -12.17
CA SER A 53 11.06 2.18 -13.57
C SER A 53 10.11 2.85 -14.56
N LYS A 54 8.78 2.74 -14.31
CA LYS A 54 7.78 3.41 -15.15
C LYS A 54 7.86 4.93 -15.06
N LEU A 55 8.08 5.47 -13.86
CA LEU A 55 8.26 6.90 -13.63
C LEU A 55 9.42 7.43 -14.48
N PHE A 56 10.60 6.80 -14.42
CA PHE A 56 11.76 7.25 -15.19
C PHE A 56 11.57 7.16 -16.69
N GLN A 57 10.85 6.15 -17.18
CA GLN A 57 10.46 6.10 -18.60
C GLN A 57 9.53 7.26 -18.96
N ALA A 58 8.56 7.58 -18.10
CA ALA A 58 7.59 8.64 -18.34
C ALA A 58 8.20 10.05 -18.29
N VAL A 59 9.17 10.30 -17.39
CA VAL A 59 9.79 11.64 -17.25
C VAL A 59 10.99 11.87 -18.17
N LYS A 60 11.54 10.80 -18.77
CA LYS A 60 12.70 10.88 -19.67
C LYS A 60 12.56 11.92 -20.80
N PRO A 61 11.40 12.02 -21.50
CA PRO A 61 11.24 13.02 -22.57
C PRO A 61 11.32 14.48 -22.10
N TYR A 62 11.12 14.73 -20.80
CA TYR A 62 11.13 16.07 -20.22
C TYR A 62 12.50 16.48 -19.65
N GLY A 63 13.54 15.65 -19.81
CA GLY A 63 14.90 16.00 -19.39
C GLY A 63 15.15 15.94 -17.89
N PHE A 64 14.34 15.21 -17.14
CA PHE A 64 14.51 15.03 -15.69
C PHE A 64 15.75 14.15 -15.45
N THR A 65 16.68 14.66 -14.65
CA THR A 65 17.90 13.97 -14.24
C THR A 65 18.10 14.08 -12.74
N ARG A 66 18.98 13.25 -12.19
CA ARG A 66 19.38 13.36 -10.78
C ARG A 66 19.94 14.75 -10.40
N ARG A 67 20.50 15.51 -11.34
CA ARG A 67 21.19 16.79 -11.07
C ARG A 67 20.27 18.01 -11.13
N ASN A 68 19.19 17.95 -11.91
CA ASN A 68 18.30 19.08 -12.18
C ASN A 68 16.87 18.83 -11.66
N THR A 69 16.70 17.88 -10.75
CA THR A 69 15.38 17.52 -10.21
C THR A 69 15.46 17.47 -8.69
N LEU A 70 14.56 18.21 -8.03
CA LEU A 70 14.33 18.10 -6.60
C LEU A 70 13.14 17.15 -6.34
N TYR A 71 13.34 16.14 -5.50
CA TYR A 71 12.27 15.27 -5.05
C TYR A 71 11.60 15.83 -3.80
N GLY A 72 10.28 15.94 -3.82
CA GLY A 72 9.44 16.22 -2.66
C GLY A 72 8.45 15.08 -2.46
N ASP A 73 8.20 14.69 -1.21
CA ASP A 73 7.29 13.61 -0.88
C ASP A 73 6.19 14.06 0.08
N SER A 74 4.98 13.53 -0.11
CA SER A 74 3.86 13.73 0.81
C SER A 74 3.32 12.35 1.20
N VAL A 75 3.92 11.79 2.24
CA VAL A 75 3.60 10.46 2.78
C VAL A 75 3.28 10.55 4.26
N CYS A 76 2.63 9.53 4.81
CA CYS A 76 2.31 9.49 6.24
C CYS A 76 3.61 9.42 7.07
N SER A 77 3.61 10.07 8.23
CA SER A 77 4.74 10.08 9.17
C SER A 77 5.04 8.73 9.83
N ASP A 78 4.15 7.75 9.64
CA ASP A 78 4.29 6.38 10.16
C ASP A 78 5.55 5.69 9.59
N GLU A 79 6.27 4.99 10.45
CA GLU A 79 7.54 4.35 10.14
C GLU A 79 7.44 3.30 9.02
N ILE A 80 6.27 2.70 8.81
CA ILE A 80 6.06 1.71 7.73
C ILE A 80 6.35 2.29 6.35
N ASN A 81 6.28 3.62 6.19
CA ASN A 81 6.61 4.28 4.93
C ASN A 81 8.13 4.41 4.71
N THR A 82 8.97 4.06 5.67
CA THR A 82 10.42 4.23 5.59
C THR A 82 11.15 2.95 5.14
N ASP A 83 10.40 1.90 4.85
CA ASP A 83 10.96 0.62 4.44
C ASP A 83 11.70 0.69 3.09
N ARG A 84 12.76 -0.12 2.96
CA ARG A 84 13.71 -0.04 1.84
C ARG A 84 13.10 -0.31 0.45
N GLY A 85 12.00 -1.05 0.40
CA GLY A 85 11.29 -1.40 -0.82
C GLY A 85 10.23 -0.38 -1.26
N HIS A 86 9.93 0.61 -0.42
CA HIS A 86 8.89 1.60 -0.68
C HIS A 86 9.37 2.67 -1.66
N LEU A 87 8.45 3.18 -2.47
CA LEU A 87 8.76 4.10 -3.56
C LEU A 87 9.46 5.38 -3.06
N ASN A 88 9.00 5.96 -1.95
CA ASN A 88 9.58 7.17 -1.36
C ASN A 88 11.03 6.93 -0.90
N THR A 89 11.34 5.78 -0.27
CA THR A 89 12.71 5.42 0.09
C THR A 89 13.60 5.23 -1.14
N LEU A 90 13.07 4.61 -2.19
CA LEU A 90 13.79 4.42 -3.46
C LEU A 90 14.10 5.75 -4.15
N LEU A 91 13.11 6.66 -4.24
CA LEU A 91 13.28 7.97 -4.86
C LEU A 91 14.19 8.88 -4.03
N THR A 92 14.07 8.86 -2.70
CA THR A 92 14.98 9.56 -1.78
C THR A 92 16.43 9.13 -2.04
N ARG A 93 16.70 7.83 -2.16
CA ARG A 93 18.05 7.31 -2.48
C ARG A 93 18.54 7.76 -3.85
N TYR A 94 17.67 7.73 -4.86
CA TYR A 94 18.05 8.13 -6.22
C TYR A 94 18.36 9.63 -6.32
N TYR A 95 17.47 10.51 -5.84
CA TYR A 95 17.66 11.96 -5.90
C TYR A 95 18.63 12.47 -4.82
N GLY A 96 18.96 11.65 -3.82
CA GLY A 96 19.95 11.94 -2.77
C GLY A 96 19.42 12.81 -1.63
N ARG A 97 18.32 13.53 -1.84
CA ARG A 97 17.60 14.29 -0.81
C ARG A 97 16.11 14.31 -1.12
N THR A 98 15.31 14.56 -0.09
CA THR A 98 13.86 14.69 -0.18
C THR A 98 13.42 15.93 0.59
N PHE A 99 12.52 16.70 -0.01
CA PHE A 99 11.82 17.77 0.69
C PHE A 99 10.52 17.21 1.28
N PRO A 100 10.43 17.05 2.62
CA PRO A 100 9.24 16.47 3.24
C PRO A 100 8.07 17.46 3.16
N MET A 101 6.96 17.01 2.58
CA MET A 101 5.73 17.79 2.43
C MET A 101 4.55 17.23 3.23
N GLY A 102 4.64 15.96 3.64
CA GLY A 102 3.55 15.22 4.26
C GLY A 102 3.34 15.47 5.76
N GLY A 103 2.68 14.50 6.40
CA GLY A 103 2.35 14.51 7.83
C GLY A 103 1.30 13.44 8.12
N LEU A 104 0.37 13.67 9.05
CA LEU A 104 -0.66 12.68 9.40
C LEU A 104 -1.47 12.23 8.16
N ALA A 105 -1.59 10.92 7.96
CA ALA A 105 -2.25 10.31 6.80
C ALA A 105 -1.67 10.70 5.42
N GLY A 106 -0.49 11.33 5.38
CA GLY A 106 0.17 11.78 4.15
C GLY A 106 -0.39 13.08 3.57
N ALA A 107 -1.26 13.78 4.30
CA ALA A 107 -1.76 15.09 3.87
C ALA A 107 -0.61 16.12 3.83
N PRO A 108 -0.59 17.02 2.82
CA PRO A 108 0.50 17.96 2.62
C PRO A 108 0.41 19.17 3.57
N PHE A 109 0.70 18.95 4.86
CA PHE A 109 0.57 19.97 5.91
C PHE A 109 1.57 21.11 5.80
N VAL A 110 2.57 21.02 4.92
CA VAL A 110 3.47 22.13 4.60
C VAL A 110 2.76 23.37 4.05
N GLY A 111 1.56 23.20 3.49
CA GLY A 111 0.73 24.29 3.00
C GLY A 111 1.39 25.12 1.89
N LYS A 112 0.84 26.32 1.65
CA LYS A 112 1.34 27.23 0.60
C LYS A 112 2.78 27.67 0.85
N THR A 113 3.12 27.96 2.10
CA THR A 113 4.45 28.44 2.48
C THR A 113 5.51 27.38 2.23
N GLY A 114 5.29 26.13 2.68
CA GLY A 114 6.28 25.08 2.47
C GLY A 114 6.34 24.60 1.02
N PHE A 115 5.23 24.65 0.26
CA PHE A 115 5.29 24.43 -1.19
C PHE A 115 6.09 25.53 -1.90
N ALA A 116 5.91 26.79 -1.51
CA ALA A 116 6.73 27.89 -2.03
C ALA A 116 8.21 27.68 -1.70
N ALA A 117 8.54 27.28 -0.47
CA ALA A 117 9.91 26.94 -0.09
C ALA A 117 10.47 25.79 -0.96
N PHE A 118 9.71 24.72 -1.16
CA PHE A 118 10.08 23.62 -2.07
C PHE A 118 10.41 24.15 -3.48
N SER A 119 9.55 24.99 -4.06
CA SER A 119 9.76 25.55 -5.40
C SER A 119 11.03 26.41 -5.50
N HIS A 120 11.37 27.18 -4.47
CA HIS A 120 12.60 27.98 -4.44
C HIS A 120 13.88 27.13 -4.42
N HIS A 121 13.79 25.84 -4.07
CA HIS A 121 14.92 24.92 -4.00
C HIS A 121 15.07 24.03 -5.25
N VAL A 122 14.20 24.17 -6.25
CA VAL A 122 14.31 23.46 -7.52
C VAL A 122 15.53 24.01 -8.30
N PRO A 123 16.46 23.16 -8.77
CA PRO A 123 17.64 23.59 -9.52
C PRO A 123 17.37 24.12 -10.93
#